data_AF-A0A1H9Y681-F1
#
_entry.id   AF-A0A1H9Y681-F1
#
_cell.length_a   1.000
_cell.length_b   1.000
_cell.length_c   1.000
_cell.angle_alpha   90.00
_cell.angle_beta   90.00
_cell.angle_gamma   90.00
#
_symmetry.space_group_name_H-M   'P 1'
#
loop_
_entity.id
_entity.type
_entity.pdbx_description
1 polymer ?
#
loop_
_entity_poly.entity_id
_entity_poly.type
_entity_poly.pdbx_seq_one_letter_code
_entity_poly.pdbx_strand_id
1 'polypeptide(L)' 'MASRSKFKDPGLILTVVLVLYAIFVFAWWPTDIYLAGISLVGWLMFIGLFFWFLLAIIYCLWIEKIEQGRE' A
#
# COMPACT_ATOMS: atom_id res chain seq x y z
N MET A 1 -21.83 0.15 -24.95
CA MET A 1 -20.59 -0.40 -24.36
C MET A 1 -19.72 0.77 -23.93
N ALA A 2 -19.98 1.31 -22.73
CA ALA A 2 -19.21 2.44 -22.23
C ALA A 2 -17.77 1.98 -21.96
N SER A 3 -16.81 2.69 -22.56
CA SER A 3 -15.37 2.54 -22.36
C SER A 3 -15.03 2.66 -20.87
N ARG A 4 -15.09 1.53 -20.15
CA ARG A 4 -14.54 1.42 -18.80
C ARG A 4 -13.04 1.66 -18.94
N SER A 5 -12.57 2.79 -18.44
CA SER A 5 -11.15 3.06 -18.39
C SER A 5 -10.50 2.02 -17.46
N LYS A 6 -9.95 0.95 -18.04
CA LYS A 6 -9.12 -0.07 -17.37
C LYS A 6 -7.98 0.55 -16.54
N PHE A 7 -7.64 1.80 -16.82
CA PHE A 7 -6.62 2.58 -16.13
C PHE A 7 -7.08 3.20 -14.80
N LYS A 8 -8.39 3.20 -14.49
CA LYS A 8 -8.94 3.64 -13.20
C LYS A 8 -9.42 2.47 -12.35
N ASP A 9 -9.01 1.24 -12.67
CA ASP A 9 -9.35 0.09 -11.85
C ASP A 9 -8.64 0.20 -10.50
N PRO A 10 -9.40 0.25 -9.39
CA PRO A 10 -8.84 0.55 -8.08
C PRO A 10 -7.83 -0.50 -7.60
N GLY A 11 -8.07 -1.77 -7.98
CA GLY A 11 -7.11 -2.85 -7.72
C GLY A 11 -5.78 -2.68 -8.45
N LEU A 12 -5.77 -2.13 -9.67
CA LEU A 12 -4.53 -1.94 -10.44
C LEU A 12 -3.64 -0.87 -9.79
N ILE A 13 -4.23 0.24 -9.37
CA ILE A 13 -3.51 1.35 -8.73
C ILE A 13 -2.94 0.92 -7.37
N LEU A 14 -3.72 0.19 -6.57
CA LEU A 14 -3.23 -0.40 -5.32
C LEU A 14 -2.07 -1.37 -5.53
N THR A 15 -2.15 -2.18 -6.60
CA THR A 15 -1.07 -3.10 -6.97
C THR A 15 0.21 -2.33 -7.30
N VAL A 16 0.13 -1.24 -8.07
CA VAL A 16 1.29 -0.39 -8.39
C VAL A 16 1.89 0.23 -7.12
N VAL A 17 1.06 0.74 -6.22
CA VAL A 17 1.51 1.31 -4.93
C VAL A 17 2.21 0.25 -4.08
N LEU A 18 1.65 -0.96 -4.00
CA LEU A 18 2.28 -2.09 -3.30
C LEU A 18 3.61 -2.51 -3.92
N VAL A 19 3.70 -2.55 -5.25
CA VAL A 19 4.95 -2.90 -5.96
C VAL A 19 6.02 -1.84 -5.70
N LEU A 20 5.68 -0.54 -5.76
CA LEU A 20 6.62 0.53 -5.44
C LEU A 20 7.09 0.47 -3.97
N TYR A 21 6.16 0.21 -3.05
CA TYR A 21 6.49 0.01 -1.64
C TYR A 21 7.43 -1.19 -1.45
N ALA A 22 7.15 -2.32 -2.10
CA ALA A 22 8.00 -3.50 -2.04
C ALA A 22 9.40 -3.20 -2.60
N ILE A 23 9.51 -2.56 -3.76
CA ILE A 23 10.81 -2.17 -4.34
C ILE A 23 11.58 -1.28 -3.38
N PHE A 24 10.92 -0.29 -2.77
CA PHE A 24 11.56 0.59 -1.80
C PHE A 24 12.07 -0.17 -0.58
N VAL A 25 11.25 -1.05 0.00
CA VAL A 25 11.61 -1.87 1.17
C VAL A 25 12.76 -2.83 0.84
N PHE A 26 12.74 -3.49 -0.32
CA PHE A 26 13.78 -4.42 -0.75
C PHE A 26 15.08 -3.72 -1.17
N ALA A 27 15.00 -2.55 -1.82
CA ALA A 27 16.18 -1.79 -2.25
C ALA A 27 16.91 -1.13 -1.07
N TRP A 28 16.17 -0.68 -0.05
CA TRP A 28 16.74 -0.02 1.13
C TRP A 28 17.12 -0.99 2.25
N TRP A 29 16.66 -2.25 2.19
CA TRP A 29 16.65 -3.25 3.27
C TRP A 29 17.89 -3.20 4.21
N PRO A 30 17.78 -2.52 5.38
CA PRO A 30 18.93 -2.26 6.23
C PRO A 30 19.04 -3.34 7.31
N THR A 31 19.80 -4.41 7.02
CA THR A 31 20.04 -5.53 7.96
C THR A 31 20.92 -5.17 9.14
N ASP A 32 21.86 -4.25 8.94
CA ASP A 32 22.96 -4.01 9.89
C ASP A 32 22.71 -2.81 10.83
N ILE A 33 21.57 -2.14 10.67
CA ILE A 33 21.23 -0.97 11.49
C ILE A 33 20.38 -1.44 12.67
N TYR A 34 20.86 -1.20 13.89
CA TYR A 34 20.14 -1.47 15.13
C TYR A 34 19.78 -0.16 15.81
N LEU A 35 18.49 0.06 16.07
CA LEU A 35 17.98 1.23 16.76
C LEU A 35 17.36 0.79 18.09
N ALA A 36 17.86 1.32 19.21
CA ALA A 36 17.45 0.95 20.56
C ALA A 36 17.59 -0.57 20.87
N GLY A 37 18.59 -1.24 20.28
CA GLY A 37 18.82 -2.68 20.46
C GLY A 37 17.93 -3.59 19.61
N ILE A 38 16.99 -3.01 18.84
CA ILE A 38 16.10 -3.73 17.91
C ILE A 38 16.58 -3.45 16.49
N SER A 39 16.56 -4.44 15.61
CA SER A 39 16.92 -4.22 14.20
C SER A 39 15.99 -3.19 13.56
N LEU A 40 16.53 -2.33 12.70
CA LEU A 40 15.74 -1.35 11.95
C LEU A 40 14.68 -2.06 11.09
N VAL A 41 14.97 -3.27 10.64
CA VAL A 41 14.01 -4.18 9.99
C VAL A 41 12.81 -4.46 10.89
N GLY A 42 13.01 -4.74 12.19
CA GLY A 42 11.92 -4.96 13.13
C GLY A 42 11.01 -3.74 13.28
N TRP A 43 11.59 -2.54 13.33
CA TRP A 43 10.83 -1.29 13.30
C TRP A 43 10.07 -1.09 11.98
N LEU A 44 10.70 -1.41 10.84
CA LEU A 44 10.06 -1.36 9.53
C LEU A 44 8.85 -2.29 9.45
N MET A 45 8.95 -3.52 9.96
CA MET A 45 7.85 -4.49 10.00
C MET A 45 6.69 -3.98 10.87
N PHE A 46 7.00 -3.39 12.02
CA PHE A 46 5.98 -2.82 12.92
C PHE A 46 5.24 -1.65 12.25
N ILE A 47 5.96 -0.72 11.60
CA ILE A 47 5.36 0.37 10.82
C ILE A 47 4.57 -0.18 9.61
N GLY A 48 5.05 -1.28 9.01
CA GLY A 48 4.37 -1.98 7.94
C GLY A 48 2.94 -2.41 8.31
N LEU A 49 2.66 -2.76 9.57
CA LEU A 49 1.31 -3.08 10.03
C LEU A 49 0.37 -1.88 9.92
N PHE A 50 0.83 -0.69 10.32
CA PHE A 50 0.05 0.54 10.16
C PHE A 50 -0.15 0.88 8.69
N PHE A 51 0.88 0.70 7.86
CA PHE A 51 0.78 0.93 6.42
C PHE A 51 -0.28 0.03 5.77
N TRP A 52 -0.31 -1.27 6.10
CA TRP A 52 -1.32 -2.22 5.63
C TRP A 52 -2.73 -1.83 6.06
N PHE A 53 -2.89 -1.40 7.31
CA PHE A 53 -4.18 -0.94 7.83
C PHE A 53 -4.68 0.31 7.09
N LEU A 54 -3.80 1.29 6.86
CA LEU A 54 -4.11 2.50 6.10
C LEU A 54 -4.48 2.18 4.65
N LEU A 55 -3.77 1.23 4.02
CA LEU A 55 -4.05 0.76 2.68
C LEU A 55 -5.46 0.14 2.58
N ALA A 56 -5.85 -0.65 3.58
CA ALA A 56 -7.18 -1.25 3.66
C ALA A 56 -8.29 -0.18 3.82
N ILE A 57 -8.08 0.84 4.66
CA ILE A 57 -9.02 1.95 4.80
C ILE A 57 -9.17 2.71 3.49
N ILE A 58 -8.05 3.07 2.84
CA ILE A 58 -8.07 3.77 1.55
C ILE A 58 -8.83 2.94 0.52
N TYR A 59 -8.62 1.62 0.48
CA TYR A 59 -9.35 0.74 -0.41
C TYR A 59 -10.86 0.74 -0.14
N CYS A 60 -11.29 0.61 1.12
CA CYS A 60 -12.70 0.67 1.49
C CYS A 60 -13.34 2.02 1.11
N LEU A 61 -12.73 3.14 1.48
CA LEU A 61 -13.26 4.47 1.14
C LEU A 61 -13.34 4.67 -0.37
N TRP A 62 -12.39 4.10 -1.12
CA TRP A 62 -12.34 4.28 -2.54
C TRP A 62 -13.41 3.45 -3.26
N ILE A 63 -13.67 2.22 -2.81
CA ILE A 63 -14.74 1.40 -3.36
C ILE A 63 -16.12 1.98 -3.03
N GLU A 64 -16.32 2.48 -1.81
CA GLU A 64 -17.55 3.20 -1.42
C GLU A 64 -17.81 4.41 -2.32
N LYS A 65 -16.76 5.19 -2.62
CA LYS A 65 -16.87 6.36 -3.49
C LYS A 65 -17.17 6.00 -4.95
N ILE A 66 -16.67 4.86 -5.44
CA ILE A 66 -16.98 4.35 -6.78
C ILE A 66 -18.43 3.90 -6.86
N GLU A 67 -18.94 3.26 -5.81
CA GLU A 67 -20.33 2.79 -5.72
C GLU A 67 -21.31 3.97 -5.66
N GLN A 68 -21.05 4.96 -4.80
CA GLN A 68 -21.88 6.18 -4.68
C GLN A 68 -21.95 7.03 -5.95
N GLY A 69 -20.89 7.02 -6.77
CA GLY A 69 -20.89 7.74 -8.05
C GLY A 69 -21.67 7.02 -9.17
N ARG A 70 -22.26 5.86 -8.86
CA ARG A 70 -22.95 4.98 -9.81
C ARG A 70 -24.46 4.91 -9.59
N GLU A 71 -24.95 5.43 -8.47
CA GLU A 71 -26.36 5.70 -8.15
C GLU A 71 -26.75 7.12 -8.57
#